data_AF-A0A2M9LEU4-F1
#
_entry.id   AF-A0A2M9LEU4-F1
#
_cell.length_a   1.000
_cell.length_b   1.000
_cell.length_c   1.000
_cell.angle_alpha   90.00
_cell.angle_beta   90.00
_cell.angle_gamma   90.00
#
_symmetry.space_group_name_H-M   'P 1'
#
loop_
_entity.id
_entity.type
_entity.pdbx_description
1 polymer ?
#
loop_
_entity_poly.entity_id
_entity_poly.type
_entity_poly.pdbx_seq_one_letter_code
_entity_poly.pdbx_strand_id
1 'polypeptide(L)' 'MKPPTTEPLLNQWGRQARAACRGMDSAVFFSPCGEQGEARRMRGRRARSVCHDCPVRSEPSGELSQSRLGGNGAL' A
#
# COMPACT_ATOMS: atom_id res chain seq x y z
N MET A 1 -2.25 -5.85 -18.74
CA MET A 1 -2.17 -5.95 -17.27
C MET A 1 -0.97 -6.80 -16.90
N LYS A 2 -0.01 -6.27 -16.14
CA LYS A 2 1.08 -7.10 -15.60
C LYS A 2 0.50 -8.02 -14.51
N PRO A 3 0.79 -9.33 -14.52
CA PRO A 3 0.35 -10.21 -13.44
C PRO A 3 0.98 -9.73 -12.12
N PRO A 4 0.23 -9.75 -11.00
CA PRO A 4 0.81 -9.41 -9.72
C PRO A 4 1.93 -10.40 -9.42
N THR A 5 3.10 -9.89 -9.05
CA THR A 5 4.15 -10.71 -8.46
C THR A 5 3.60 -11.29 -7.15
N THR A 6 3.66 -12.61 -7.01
CA THR A 6 3.18 -13.31 -5.81
C THR A 6 4.07 -12.96 -4.62
N GLU A 7 3.65 -12.00 -3.80
CA GLU A 7 4.30 -11.67 -2.52
C GLU A 7 3.83 -12.65 -1.42
N PRO A 8 4.70 -13.07 -0.50
CA PRO A 8 4.28 -13.83 0.68
C PRO A 8 3.22 -13.09 1.50
N LEU A 9 2.16 -13.79 1.89
CA LEU A 9 1.04 -13.22 2.67
C LEU A 9 1.51 -12.59 3.99
N LEU A 10 2.50 -13.17 4.65
CA LEU A 10 3.03 -12.66 5.93
C LEU A 10 3.63 -11.25 5.78
N ASN A 11 4.34 -11.00 4.69
CA ASN A 11 4.95 -9.69 4.40
C ASN A 11 3.87 -8.63 4.10
N GLN A 12 2.86 -9.03 3.31
CA GLN A 12 1.73 -8.18 3.00
C GLN A 12 0.94 -7.80 4.27
N TRP A 13 0.64 -8.76 5.14
CA TRP A 13 -0.07 -8.51 6.39
C TRP A 13 0.74 -7.68 7.38
N GLY A 14 2.05 -7.96 7.52
CA GLY A 14 2.95 -7.19 8.37
C GLY A 14 3.06 -5.73 7.94
N ARG A 15 3.03 -5.45 6.63
CA ARG A 15 2.90 -4.09 6.12
C ARG A 15 1.54 -3.49 6.45
N GLN A 16 0.45 -4.17 6.12
CA GLN A 16 -0.91 -3.66 6.35
C GLN A 16 -1.17 -3.37 7.84
N ALA A 17 -0.50 -4.07 8.75
CA ALA A 17 -0.55 -3.79 10.18
C ALA A 17 0.03 -2.41 10.55
N ARG A 18 1.01 -1.91 9.78
CA ARG A 18 1.71 -0.63 9.99
C ARG A 18 1.11 0.54 9.20
N ALA A 19 0.01 0.32 8.48
CA ALA A 19 -0.63 1.36 7.68
C ALA A 19 -1.26 2.43 8.57
N ALA A 20 -0.97 3.71 8.32
CA ALA A 20 -1.56 4.84 9.04
C ALA A 20 -3.08 4.95 8.90
N CYS A 21 -3.65 4.42 7.80
CA CYS A 21 -5.10 4.35 7.61
C CYS A 21 -5.76 3.22 8.41
N ARG A 22 -4.99 2.29 9.00
CA ARG A 22 -5.53 1.17 9.75
C ARG A 22 -6.24 1.67 10.99
N GLY A 23 -7.47 1.21 11.21
CA GLY A 23 -8.29 1.58 12.37
C GLY A 23 -9.04 2.90 12.24
N MET A 24 -8.87 3.62 11.14
CA MET A 24 -9.70 4.79 10.84
C MET A 24 -11.09 4.38 10.33
N ASP A 25 -12.07 5.26 10.53
CA ASP A 25 -13.42 5.06 10.00
C ASP A 25 -13.39 4.96 8.46
N SER A 26 -14.00 3.89 7.93
CA SER A 26 -14.08 3.62 6.50
C SER A 26 -14.82 4.73 5.75
N ALA A 27 -15.76 5.43 6.39
CA ALA A 27 -16.45 6.58 5.82
C ALA A 27 -15.47 7.68 5.40
N VAL A 28 -14.28 7.80 6.00
CA VAL A 28 -13.26 8.78 5.59
C VAL A 28 -12.80 8.52 4.15
N PHE A 29 -12.73 7.26 3.72
CA PHE A 29 -12.22 6.85 2.42
C PHE A 29 -13.32 6.58 1.39
N PHE A 30 -14.49 6.14 1.87
CA PHE A 30 -15.62 5.78 1.03
C PHE A 30 -16.72 6.83 1.12
N SER A 31 -16.94 7.54 0.01
CA SER A 31 -18.05 8.49 -0.12
C SER A 31 -19.40 7.77 0.03
N PRO A 32 -20.36 8.35 0.78
CA PRO A 32 -21.74 7.86 0.78
C PRO A 32 -22.42 8.10 -0.57
N CYS A 33 -23.49 7.35 -0.84
CA CYS A 33 -24.32 7.54 -2.03
C CYS A 33 -24.83 8.98 -2.12
N GLY A 34 -24.73 9.58 -3.32
CA GLY A 34 -25.17 10.95 -3.57
C GLY A 34 -24.17 12.05 -3.18
N GLU A 35 -23.00 11.71 -2.62
CA GLU A 35 -21.96 12.71 -2.38
C GLU A 35 -21.31 13.17 -3.70
N GLN A 36 -21.40 14.47 -3.97
CA GLN A 36 -20.91 15.08 -5.21
C GLN A 36 -20.20 16.42 -4.94
N GLY A 37 -19.60 16.98 -6.00
CA GLY A 37 -19.02 18.31 -5.97
C GLY A 37 -17.91 18.49 -4.92
N GLU A 38 -17.96 19.61 -4.20
CA GLU A 38 -16.91 19.99 -3.25
C GLU A 38 -16.82 19.03 -2.06
N ALA A 39 -17.94 18.48 -1.59
CA ALA A 39 -17.96 17.50 -0.50
C ALA A 39 -17.11 16.27 -0.84
N ARG A 40 -17.26 15.73 -2.06
CA ARG A 40 -16.44 14.60 -2.54
C ARG A 40 -14.97 14.98 -2.69
N ARG A 41 -14.68 16.19 -3.18
CA ARG A 41 -13.29 16.68 -3.32
C ARG A 41 -12.62 16.84 -1.97
N MET A 42 -13.30 17.42 -0.99
CA MET A 42 -12.79 17.62 0.36
C MET A 42 -12.57 16.30 1.09
N ARG A 43 -13.51 15.35 1.00
CA ARG A 43 -13.29 13.99 1.51
C ARG A 43 -12.08 13.33 0.85
N GLY A 44 -12.01 13.40 -0.49
CA GLY A 44 -10.89 12.88 -1.25
C GLY A 44 -9.55 13.49 -0.85
N ARG A 45 -9.48 14.81 -0.60
CA ARG A 45 -8.27 15.48 -0.11
C ARG A 45 -7.87 14.99 1.28
N ARG A 46 -8.82 14.89 2.20
CA ARG A 46 -8.58 14.39 3.56
C ARG A 46 -8.08 12.94 3.55
N ALA A 47 -8.75 12.06 2.81
CA ALA A 47 -8.34 10.66 2.65
C ALA A 47 -6.95 10.55 2.03
N ARG A 48 -6.66 11.35 0.99
CA ARG A 48 -5.33 11.38 0.35
C ARG A 48 -4.24 11.86 1.29
N SER A 49 -4.51 12.84 2.16
CA SER A 49 -3.52 13.30 3.14
C SER A 49 -3.06 12.16 4.05
N VAL A 50 -4.01 11.36 4.55
CA VAL A 50 -3.69 10.18 5.37
C VAL A 50 -2.83 9.19 4.60
N CYS A 51 -3.21 8.87 3.36
CA CYS A 51 -2.42 7.96 2.53
C CYS A 51 -1.06 8.55 2.14
N HIS A 52 -0.96 9.88 2.06
CA HIS A 52 0.26 10.61 1.74
C HIS A 52 1.32 10.49 2.83
N ASP A 53 0.89 10.41 4.09
CA ASP A 53 1.81 10.31 5.23
C ASP A 53 1.97 8.86 5.71
N CYS A 54 1.34 7.91 5.00
CA CYS A 54 1.33 6.51 5.36
C CYS A 54 2.68 5.83 5.06
N PRO A 55 3.38 5.25 6.06
CA PRO A 55 4.73 4.71 5.89
C PRO A 55 4.79 3.53 4.91
N VAL A 56 3.67 2.82 4.75
CA VAL A 56 3.56 1.65 3.87
C VAL A 56 3.51 2.01 2.38
N ARG A 57 3.35 3.30 2.01
CA ARG A 57 3.29 3.75 0.61
C ARG A 57 4.67 3.72 -0.06
N SER A 58 5.73 3.97 0.73
CA SER A 58 7.12 3.89 0.30
C SER A 58 7.75 2.51 0.50
N GLU A 59 7.08 1.62 1.24
CA GLU A 59 7.59 0.27 1.41
C GLU A 59 7.32 -0.59 0.16
N PRO A 60 8.35 -1.23 -0.41
CA PRO A 60 8.20 -2.13 -1.55
C PRO A 60 7.55 -3.45 -1.11
N SER A 61 6.47 -3.87 -1.77
CA SER A 61 5.75 -5.14 -1.59
C SER A 61 6.64 -6.34 -1.90
N GLY A 62 7.50 -6.72 -0.95
CA GLY A 62 8.36 -7.89 -1.07
C GLY A 62 9.78 -7.59 -1.55
N GLU A 63 10.65 -8.52 -1.19
CA GLU A 63 12.11 -8.54 -1.28
C GLU A 63 12.68 -8.13 -2.65
N LEU A 64 13.76 -7.35 -2.63
CA LEU A 64 14.71 -7.22 -3.73
C LEU A 64 15.33 -8.60 -4.04
N SER A 65 14.72 -9.38 -4.92
CA SER A 65 15.37 -10.55 -5.52
C SER A 65 16.41 -10.11 -6.55
N GLN A 66 17.51 -9.51 -6.08
CA GLN A 66 18.77 -9.40 -6.83
C GLN A 66 19.88 -10.08 -6.03
N SER A 67 19.87 -11.41 -6.00
CA SER A 67 21.10 -12.20 -5.92
C SER A 67 21.53 -12.40 -7.39
N ARG A 68 22.67 -11.93 -7.93
CA ARG A 68 23.96 -11.53 -7.34
C ARG A 68 24.38 -12.38 -6.15
N LEU A 69 24.32 -13.70 -6.35
CA LEU A 69 25.42 -14.59 -5.98
C LEU A 69 26.11 -14.85 -7.33
N GLY A 70 27.30 -14.34 -7.62
CA GLY A 70 28.50 -14.65 -6.86
C GLY A 70 28.94 -16.05 -7.27
N GLY A 71 29.75 -16.15 -8.32
CA GLY A 71 30.23 -17.43 -8.82
C GLY A 71 31.07 -18.19 -7.79
N ASN A 72 31.02 -19.51 -7.89
CA ASN A 72 32.10 -20.39 -7.51
C ASN A 72 32.15 -21.50 -8.55
N GLY A 73 33.30 -21.62 -9.23
CA GLY A 73 33.62 -22.82 -9.98
C GLY A 73 33.80 -23.98 -9.01
N ALA A 74 33.33 -25.16 -9.41
CA ALA A 74 33.83 -26.44 -8.96
C ALA A 74 33.32 -27.53 -9.91
N LEU A 75 34.26 -28.02 -10.72
CA LEU A 75 34.32 -29.31 -11.42
C LEU A 75 33.35 -29.54 -12.59
#